data_AF-A0A963J2Q6-F1
#
_entry.id   AF-A0A963J2Q6-F1
#
_cell.length_a   1.000
_cell.length_b   1.000
_cell.length_c   1.000
_cell.angle_alpha   90.00
_cell.angle_beta   90.00
_cell.angle_gamma   90.00
#
_symmetry.space_group_name_H-M   'P 1'
#
loop_
_entity.id
_entity.type
_entity.pdbx_description
1 polymer ?
#
loop_
_entity_poly.entity_id
_entity_poly.type
_entity_poly.pdbx_seq_one_letter_code
_entity_poly.pdbx_strand_id
1 'polypeptide(L)'
;PQGREQLATQPWTHWAQAALATLGGPHPDLARRATRVEVTRYGHAMSIPTPGTLEFLSKIGLQRPSGMRKQLSNGEQNRWLPTPTTARLAFAHADWSGYSVFEEAFTRGHGAGLAVLA
;
A
#
# COMPACT_ATOMS: atom_id res chain seq x y z
N PRO A 1 -15.44 -6.62 -16.86
CA PRO A 1 -16.50 -5.68 -16.40
C PRO A 1 -17.16 -6.24 -15.12
N GLN A 2 -17.64 -5.41 -14.19
CA GLN A 2 -18.31 -5.83 -12.93
C GLN A 2 -17.47 -6.67 -11.94
N GLY A 3 -16.13 -6.56 -11.95
CA GLY A 3 -15.26 -7.41 -11.12
C GLY A 3 -15.55 -7.35 -9.61
N ARG A 4 -15.93 -6.17 -9.08
CA ARG A 4 -16.31 -6.03 -7.66
C ARG A 4 -17.60 -6.79 -7.32
N GLU A 5 -18.61 -6.68 -8.17
CA GLU A 5 -19.90 -7.36 -7.99
C GLU A 5 -19.74 -8.87 -8.09
N GLN A 6 -18.97 -9.35 -9.07
CA GLN A 6 -18.65 -10.77 -9.18
C GLN A 6 -17.89 -11.26 -7.94
N LEU A 7 -16.88 -10.53 -7.48
CA LEU A 7 -16.11 -10.92 -6.28
C LEU A 7 -17.01 -11.05 -5.05
N ALA A 8 -17.99 -10.15 -4.91
CA ALA A 8 -18.94 -10.15 -3.80
C ALA A 8 -19.99 -11.26 -3.88
N THR A 9 -20.49 -11.58 -5.07
CA THR A 9 -21.64 -12.49 -5.26
C THR A 9 -21.24 -13.94 -5.54
N GLN A 10 -20.13 -14.19 -6.23
CA GLN A 10 -19.70 -15.54 -6.56
C GLN A 10 -19.18 -16.29 -5.33
N PRO A 11 -19.47 -17.59 -5.17
CA PRO A 11 -18.94 -18.39 -4.07
C PRO A 11 -17.41 -18.50 -4.16
N TRP A 12 -16.75 -18.82 -3.04
CA TRP A 12 -15.29 -18.87 -3.01
C TRP A 12 -14.71 -19.95 -3.94
N THR A 13 -15.48 -21.03 -4.18
CA THR A 13 -15.13 -22.13 -5.08
C THR A 13 -14.99 -21.69 -6.53
N HIS A 14 -15.81 -20.73 -6.98
CA HIS A 14 -15.70 -20.14 -8.31
C HIS A 14 -14.30 -19.54 -8.54
N TRP A 15 -13.83 -18.74 -7.58
CA TRP A 15 -12.52 -18.10 -7.64
C TRP A 15 -11.36 -19.10 -7.49
N ALA A 16 -11.52 -20.11 -6.63
CA ALA A 16 -10.54 -21.19 -6.49
C ALA A 16 -10.33 -21.96 -7.80
N GLN A 17 -11.42 -22.34 -8.48
CA GLN A 17 -11.37 -23.05 -9.75
C GLN A 17 -10.76 -22.19 -10.86
N ALA A 18 -11.15 -20.91 -10.94
CA ALA A 18 -10.59 -19.97 -11.91
C ALA A 18 -9.07 -19.83 -11.73
N ALA A 19 -8.60 -19.65 -10.49
CA ALA A 19 -7.17 -19.55 -10.19
C ALA A 19 -6.39 -20.83 -10.55
N LEU A 20 -6.90 -22.01 -10.17
CA LEU A 20 -6.27 -23.29 -10.50
C LEU A 20 -6.23 -23.55 -12.02
N ALA A 21 -7.30 -23.20 -12.75
CA ALA A 21 -7.35 -23.35 -14.20
C ALA A 21 -6.33 -22.43 -14.89
N THR A 22 -6.22 -21.17 -14.46
CA THR A 22 -5.20 -20.23 -14.98
C THR A 22 -3.78 -20.72 -14.73
N LEU A 23 -3.51 -21.29 -13.55
CA LEU A 23 -2.21 -21.85 -13.19
C LEU A 23 -1.93 -23.20 -13.87
N GLY A 24 -2.92 -23.85 -14.49
CA GLY A 24 -2.79 -25.16 -15.13
C GLY A 24 -1.83 -25.19 -16.33
N GLY A 25 -1.64 -24.05 -17.01
CA GLY A 25 -0.64 -23.93 -18.08
C GLY A 25 0.80 -24.14 -17.58
N PRO A 26 1.29 -23.28 -16.67
CA PRO A 26 2.63 -23.44 -16.09
C PRO A 26 2.76 -24.62 -15.12
N HIS A 27 1.66 -25.06 -14.49
CA HIS A 27 1.65 -26.15 -13.50
C HIS A 27 0.51 -27.16 -13.76
N PRO A 28 0.66 -28.08 -14.75
CA PRO A 28 -0.42 -28.99 -15.15
C PRO A 28 -0.89 -29.97 -14.06
N ASP A 29 -0.03 -30.31 -13.11
CA ASP A 29 -0.34 -31.24 -12.02
C ASP A 29 -0.82 -30.56 -10.73
N LEU A 30 -0.85 -29.22 -10.69
CA LEU A 30 -1.24 -28.45 -9.50
C LEU A 30 -2.63 -28.82 -9.00
N ALA A 31 -3.62 -28.90 -9.90
CA ALA A 31 -5.00 -29.21 -9.52
C ALA A 31 -5.13 -30.58 -8.83
N ARG A 32 -4.31 -31.57 -9.23
CA ARG A 32 -4.29 -32.91 -8.62
C ARG A 32 -3.54 -32.94 -7.29
N ARG A 33 -2.54 -32.07 -7.13
CA ARG A 33 -1.66 -32.04 -5.94
C ARG A 33 -2.14 -31.10 -4.84
N ALA A 34 -2.99 -30.13 -5.16
CA ALA A 34 -3.52 -29.19 -4.18
C ALA A 34 -4.31 -29.93 -3.09
N THR A 35 -3.83 -29.87 -1.85
CA THR A 35 -4.49 -30.50 -0.69
C THR A 35 -5.41 -29.54 0.06
N ARG A 36 -5.22 -28.23 -0.12
CA ARG A 36 -6.00 -27.17 0.50
C ARG A 36 -6.01 -25.92 -0.37
N VAL A 37 -7.15 -25.25 -0.43
CA VAL A 37 -7.30 -23.95 -1.08
C VAL A 37 -8.02 -23.02 -0.11
N GLU A 38 -7.46 -21.82 0.08
CA GLU A 38 -8.07 -20.75 0.86
C GLU A 38 -8.21 -19.52 -0.01
N VAL A 39 -9.35 -18.84 0.11
CA VAL A 39 -9.65 -17.66 -0.68
C VAL A 39 -10.07 -16.54 0.27
N THR A 40 -9.30 -15.44 0.23
CA THR A 40 -9.62 -14.19 0.93
C THR A 40 -10.09 -13.15 -0.06
N ARG A 41 -11.19 -12.46 0.25
CA ARG A 41 -11.70 -11.36 -0.57
C ARG A 41 -11.29 -10.03 0.04
N TYR A 42 -10.55 -9.22 -0.70
CA TYR A 42 -10.25 -7.84 -0.32
C TYR A 42 -11.20 -6.91 -1.07
N GLY A 43 -12.08 -6.22 -0.34
CA GLY A 43 -13.06 -5.27 -0.91
C GLY A 43 -12.45 -3.95 -1.42
N HIS A 44 -11.18 -3.72 -1.09
CA HIS A 44 -10.38 -2.59 -1.56
C HIS A 44 -9.07 -3.13 -2.13
N ALA A 45 -8.69 -2.65 -3.33
CA ALA A 45 -7.41 -2.99 -3.94
C ALA A 45 -6.30 -2.14 -3.33
N MET A 46 -5.04 -2.57 -3.48
CA MET A 46 -3.91 -1.68 -3.21
C MET A 46 -4.01 -0.42 -4.07
N SER A 47 -3.48 0.71 -3.55
CA SER A 47 -3.39 1.94 -4.33
C SER A 47 -2.62 1.68 -5.62
N ILE A 48 -3.17 2.14 -6.76
CA ILE A 48 -2.53 2.06 -8.07
C ILE A 48 -2.16 3.50 -8.45
N PRO A 49 -0.94 3.95 -8.16
CA PRO A 49 -0.53 5.32 -8.46
C PRO A 49 -0.49 5.52 -9.96
N THR A 50 -0.96 6.68 -10.40
CA THR A 50 -0.75 7.18 -11.77
C THR A 50 0.36 8.22 -11.79
N PRO A 51 1.01 8.49 -12.94
CA PRO A 51 1.93 9.62 -13.07
C PRO A 51 1.30 10.92 -12.53
N GLY A 52 2.03 11.66 -11.70
CA GLY A 52 1.54 12.87 -11.01
C GLY A 52 0.93 12.63 -9.61
N THR A 53 0.65 11.39 -9.22
CA THR A 53 0.07 11.06 -7.89
C THR A 53 0.92 11.64 -6.74
N LEU A 54 2.24 11.49 -6.81
CA LEU A 54 3.12 11.93 -5.73
C LEU A 54 3.23 13.46 -5.65
N GLU A 55 3.14 14.16 -6.79
CA GLU A 55 3.07 15.63 -6.85
C GLU A 55 1.75 16.15 -6.27
N PHE A 56 0.65 15.43 -6.48
CA PHE A 56 -0.62 15.72 -5.84
C PHE A 56 -0.54 15.52 -4.32
N LEU A 57 -0.02 14.38 -3.87
CA LEU A 57 0.12 14.07 -2.44
C LEU A 57 1.03 15.06 -1.71
N SER A 58 2.08 15.58 -2.34
CA SER A 58 2.95 16.59 -1.73
C SER A 58 2.22 17.90 -1.40
N LYS A 59 1.09 18.19 -2.06
CA LYS A 59 0.28 19.40 -1.84
C LYS A 59 -0.69 19.30 -0.66
N ILE A 60 -0.94 18.09 -0.15
CA ILE A 60 -1.94 17.82 0.90
C ILE A 60 -1.33 17.90 2.32
N GLY A 61 0.01 17.98 2.44
CA GLY A 61 0.69 18.20 3.72
C GLY A 61 0.84 19.70 4.02
N LEU A 62 0.26 20.16 5.13
CA LEU A 62 0.50 21.50 5.69
C LEU A 62 2.02 21.75 5.85
N GLN A 63 2.41 23.01 5.61
CA GLN A 63 3.79 23.50 5.57
C GLN A 63 4.68 22.96 6.69
N ARG A 64 5.93 22.62 6.34
CA ARG A 64 7.02 22.43 7.30
C ARG A 64 7.07 23.61 8.28
N PRO A 65 7.23 23.40 9.59
CA PRO A 65 7.96 24.37 10.40
C PRO A 65 9.36 24.47 9.79
N SER A 66 9.81 25.68 9.49
CA SER A 66 11.14 25.99 8.96
C SER A 66 12.24 25.77 10.01
N GLY A 67 12.29 24.58 10.63
CA GLY A 67 13.42 24.14 11.43
C GLY A 67 14.47 23.56 10.50
N MET A 68 15.55 24.30 10.26
CA MET A 68 16.72 23.83 9.52
C MET A 68 17.31 22.58 10.19
N ARG A 69 16.89 21.38 9.74
CA ARG A 69 17.64 20.16 10.06
C ARG A 69 18.86 20.14 9.14
N LYS A 70 20.04 20.32 9.74
CA LYS A 70 21.33 20.11 9.06
C LYS A 70 21.39 18.65 8.62
N GLN A 71 21.64 18.44 7.33
CA GLN A 71 21.97 17.14 6.77
C GLN A 71 23.21 16.61 7.52
N LEU A 72 23.06 15.52 8.26
CA LEU A 72 24.11 14.97 9.14
C LEU A 72 25.02 13.97 8.41
N SER A 73 24.67 13.57 7.19
CA SER A 73 25.56 12.77 6.34
C SER A 73 25.38 13.08 4.86
N ASN A 74 26.47 12.98 4.09
CA ASN A 74 26.52 13.23 2.65
C ASN A 74 25.62 12.28 1.81
N GLY A 75 24.92 11.32 2.44
CA GLY A 75 23.95 10.41 1.83
C GLY A 75 22.54 10.47 2.42
N GLU A 76 22.26 11.38 3.37
CA GLU A 76 20.93 11.49 3.98
C GLU A 76 19.93 12.02 2.93
N GLN A 77 19.11 11.11 2.40
CA GLN A 77 18.00 11.43 1.51
C GLN A 77 16.94 12.19 2.31
N ASN A 78 16.76 13.47 2.01
CA ASN A 78 15.73 14.31 2.62
C ASN A 78 14.36 13.65 2.38
N ARG A 79 13.57 13.41 3.44
CA ARG A 79 12.26 12.73 3.32
C ARG A 79 11.40 13.42 2.26
N TRP A 80 11.22 12.73 1.13
CA TRP A 80 10.68 13.29 -0.10
C TRP A 80 9.19 13.67 -0.01
N LEU A 81 8.48 13.15 1.00
CA LEU A 81 7.07 13.46 1.26
C LEU A 81 6.84 13.69 2.76
N PRO A 82 6.34 14.86 3.18
CA PRO A 82 6.05 15.13 4.59
C PRO A 82 4.91 14.23 5.11
N THR A 83 4.97 13.91 6.40
CA THR A 83 3.87 13.28 7.14
C THR A 83 2.76 14.31 7.31
N PRO A 84 1.55 14.11 6.74
CA PRO A 84 0.44 15.01 6.99
C PRO A 84 0.09 15.00 8.48
N THR A 85 0.02 16.18 9.09
CA THR A 85 -0.22 16.33 10.53
C THR A 85 -1.15 17.51 10.82
N THR A 86 -1.88 17.39 11.92
CA THR A 86 -2.54 18.50 12.62
C THR A 86 -1.98 18.57 14.04
N ALA A 87 -2.49 19.49 14.88
CA ALA A 87 -2.09 19.57 16.29
C ALA A 87 -2.36 18.28 17.11
N ARG A 88 -3.24 17.38 16.65
CA ARG A 88 -3.66 16.18 17.40
C ARG A 88 -3.68 14.90 16.58
N LEU A 89 -3.34 14.96 15.28
CA LEU A 89 -3.45 13.83 14.36
C LEU A 89 -2.23 13.77 13.45
N ALA A 90 -1.63 12.58 13.31
CA ALA A 90 -0.56 12.32 12.35
C ALA A 90 -0.94 11.15 11.44
N PHE A 91 -0.79 11.32 10.13
CA PHE A 91 -1.10 10.28 9.14
C PHE A 91 0.13 9.44 8.81
N ALA A 92 -0.04 8.12 8.73
CA ALA A 92 1.07 7.18 8.50
C ALA A 92 0.75 6.08 7.47
N HIS A 93 -0.22 6.31 6.58
CA HIS A 93 -0.71 5.27 5.67
C HIS A 93 0.32 4.93 4.57
N ALA A 94 0.42 3.65 4.20
CA ALA A 94 1.35 3.18 3.17
C ALA A 94 1.08 3.80 1.79
N ASP A 95 -0.20 4.02 1.46
CA ASP A 95 -0.62 4.69 0.23
C ASP A 95 -0.03 6.09 0.06
N TRP A 96 0.43 6.73 1.14
CA TRP A 96 1.12 8.03 1.06
C TRP A 96 2.47 7.96 0.37
N SER A 97 3.04 6.76 0.23
CA SER A 97 4.25 6.53 -0.55
C SER A 97 3.98 6.25 -2.02
N GLY A 98 2.71 6.34 -2.45
CA GLY A 98 2.29 6.00 -3.80
C GLY A 98 2.24 4.50 -4.06
N TYR A 99 2.78 3.66 -3.21
CA TYR A 99 2.69 2.20 -3.35
C TYR A 99 2.61 1.55 -1.97
N SER A 100 1.74 0.55 -1.83
CA SER A 100 1.45 -0.10 -0.56
C SER A 100 2.44 -1.25 -0.27
N VAL A 101 3.73 -0.95 -0.05
CA VAL A 101 4.72 -1.95 0.45
C VAL A 101 4.86 -1.85 1.97
N PHE A 102 5.21 -2.97 2.63
CA PHE A 102 5.38 -3.02 4.08
C PHE A 102 6.46 -2.07 4.59
N GLU A 103 7.57 -1.93 3.88
CA GLU A 103 8.68 -1.04 4.22
C GLU A 103 8.25 0.42 4.21
N GLU A 104 7.38 0.80 3.27
CA GLU A 104 6.80 2.13 3.18
C GLU A 104 5.82 2.39 4.33
N ALA A 105 4.96 1.42 4.64
CA ALA A 105 4.07 1.48 5.80
C ALA A 105 4.88 1.69 7.10
N PHE A 106 5.95 0.92 7.28
CA PHE A 106 6.84 1.03 8.44
C PHE A 106 7.51 2.42 8.50
N THR A 107 8.08 2.87 7.38
CA THR A 107 8.79 4.16 7.30
C THR A 107 7.85 5.34 7.61
N ARG A 108 6.62 5.30 7.10
CA ARG A 108 5.58 6.29 7.39
C ARG A 108 5.14 6.27 8.85
N GLY A 109 4.91 5.07 9.42
CA GLY A 109 4.61 4.87 10.83
C GLY A 109 5.68 5.42 11.75
N HIS A 110 6.93 5.05 11.50
CA HIS A 110 8.08 5.54 12.26
C HIS A 110 8.20 7.07 12.16
N GLY A 111 8.02 7.63 10.97
CA GLY A 111 8.07 9.06 10.75
C GLY A 111 6.98 9.84 11.49
N ALA A 112 5.74 9.32 11.51
CA ALA A 112 4.65 9.90 12.28
C ALA A 112 4.89 9.81 13.79
N GLY A 113 5.42 8.68 14.28
CA GLY A 113 5.77 8.52 15.69
C GLY A 113 6.79 9.56 16.17
N LEU A 114 7.84 9.81 15.38
CA LEU A 114 8.82 10.87 15.68
C LEU A 114 8.21 12.27 15.65
N ALA A 115 7.19 12.52 14.82
CA ALA A 115 6.57 13.83 14.70
C ALA A 115 5.65 14.17 15.88
N VAL A 116 5.07 13.18 16.56
CA VAL A 116 4.18 13.37 17.71
C VAL A 116 4.96 13.51 19.04
N LEU A 117 6.21 13.05 19.09
CA LEU A 117 7.09 13.18 20.25
C LEU A 117 7.80 14.54 20.36
N ALA A 118 7.78 15.35 19.29
CA ALA A 118 8.43 16.65 19.21
C ALA A 118 7.48 17.79 19.58
#